data_AF-A0A1W9LPR9-F1
#
_entry.id   AF-A0A1W9LPR9-F1
#
_cell.length_a   1.000
_cell.length_b   1.000
_cell.length_c   1.000
_cell.angle_alpha   90.00
_cell.angle_beta   90.00
_cell.angle_gamma   90.00
#
_symmetry.space_group_name_H-M   'P 1'
#
loop_
_entity.id
_entity.type
_entity.pdbx_description
1 polymer ?
#
loop_
_entity_poly.entity_id
_entity_poly.type
_entity_poly.pdbx_seq_one_letter_code
_entity_poly.pdbx_strand_id
1 'polypeptide(L)'
;MTRTNRFKKQSSSVSESESRKRKRELILIVAIIAVVAALTFAETKVIHFGADFPVSNTILMFILININLLLLILLIFLVFRNLAKLFYDRKRKVMGAKLRTRLVLAFISITLFPTIVLFFFSINFITGSIEFWFNVPVEQALDNSLEVGRRLYQYVEDQNQFFIRRIAYQIRAKKYLDAEKRDELSRYLQTMQESFNLHAVEVYRQGQRTAYALGPGMSSLSALQSSVFNSQSPKIPSVSER
;
A
#
# COMPACT_ATOMS: atom_id res chain seq x y z
N MET A 1 -0.16 -99.35 11.58
CA MET A 1 0.72 -98.38 10.89
C MET A 1 -0.14 -97.23 10.38
N THR A 2 -0.12 -96.07 11.04
CA THR A 2 -0.90 -94.90 10.61
C THR A 2 0.00 -93.67 10.76
N ARG A 3 0.57 -93.20 9.65
CA ARG A 3 1.42 -91.99 9.63
C ARG A 3 0.52 -90.76 9.49
N THR A 4 0.49 -89.96 10.55
CA THR A 4 -0.27 -88.73 10.64
C THR A 4 0.38 -87.57 9.89
N ASN A 5 -0.49 -86.86 9.20
CA ASN A 5 -0.34 -85.61 8.47
C ASN A 5 0.08 -84.43 9.37
N ARG A 6 1.11 -83.65 9.00
CA ARG A 6 1.33 -82.26 9.50
C ARG A 6 2.22 -81.45 8.54
N PHE A 7 1.61 -80.81 7.53
CA PHE A 7 2.18 -79.61 6.92
C PHE A 7 1.52 -78.38 7.53
N LYS A 8 2.23 -77.76 8.48
CA LYS A 8 1.85 -76.51 9.15
C LYS A 8 2.12 -75.35 8.19
N LYS A 9 1.05 -74.74 7.69
CA LYS A 9 1.07 -73.52 6.85
C LYS A 9 1.57 -72.34 7.68
N GLN A 10 2.78 -71.87 7.40
CA GLN A 10 3.41 -70.74 8.08
C GLN A 10 3.94 -69.75 7.03
N SER A 11 3.10 -68.84 6.54
CA SER A 11 3.53 -67.82 5.55
C SER A 11 2.63 -66.58 5.40
N SER A 12 2.03 -66.03 6.47
CA SER A 12 1.11 -64.87 6.33
C SER A 12 1.45 -63.59 7.12
N SER A 13 2.53 -63.51 7.91
CA SER A 13 2.81 -62.32 8.73
C SER A 13 3.81 -61.30 8.16
N VAL A 14 4.52 -61.63 7.07
CA VAL A 14 5.53 -60.72 6.49
C VAL A 14 4.90 -59.67 5.56
N SER A 15 3.82 -60.04 4.85
CA SER A 15 3.15 -59.20 3.83
C SER A 15 2.48 -57.93 4.41
N GLU A 16 1.81 -58.01 5.56
CA GLU A 16 1.06 -56.88 6.10
C GLU A 16 1.94 -55.68 6.53
N SER A 17 3.19 -55.95 6.93
CA SER A 17 4.12 -54.91 7.39
C SER A 17 4.79 -54.14 6.25
N GLU A 18 4.89 -54.73 5.06
CA GLU A 18 5.37 -54.06 3.85
C GLU A 18 4.28 -53.23 3.17
N SER A 19 3.03 -53.74 3.12
CA SER A 19 1.91 -53.01 2.51
C SER A 19 1.56 -51.72 3.26
N ARG A 20 1.70 -51.69 4.59
CA ARG A 20 1.46 -50.47 5.39
C ARG A 20 2.52 -49.38 5.17
N LYS A 21 3.76 -49.76 4.84
CA LYS A 21 4.84 -48.80 4.49
C LYS A 21 4.57 -48.18 3.12
N ARG A 22 4.25 -49.00 2.12
CA ARG A 22 3.91 -48.53 0.76
C ARG A 22 2.66 -47.65 0.75
N LYS A 23 1.64 -47.97 1.55
CA LYS A 23 0.44 -47.12 1.69
C LYS A 23 0.76 -45.74 2.26
N ARG A 24 1.67 -45.62 3.23
CA ARG A 24 2.09 -44.31 3.79
C ARG A 24 2.91 -43.49 2.79
N GLU A 25 3.81 -44.14 2.05
CA GLU A 25 4.56 -43.48 0.98
C GLU A 25 3.61 -42.98 -0.11
N LEU A 26 2.61 -43.78 -0.50
CA LEU A 26 1.63 -43.40 -1.52
C LEU A 26 0.70 -42.28 -1.04
N ILE A 27 0.27 -42.29 0.23
CA ILE A 27 -0.51 -41.18 0.82
C ILE A 27 0.30 -39.88 0.84
N LEU A 28 1.59 -39.95 1.18
CA LEU A 28 2.47 -38.78 1.16
C LEU A 28 2.68 -38.23 -0.26
N ILE A 29 2.87 -39.11 -1.25
CA ILE A 29 3.01 -38.70 -2.65
C ILE A 29 1.72 -38.04 -3.15
N VAL A 30 0.56 -38.62 -2.84
CA VAL A 30 -0.74 -38.05 -3.19
C VAL A 30 -0.95 -36.71 -2.49
N ALA A 31 -0.55 -36.58 -1.22
CA ALA A 31 -0.62 -35.31 -0.49
C ALA A 31 0.28 -34.23 -1.11
N ILE A 32 1.48 -34.58 -1.58
CA ILE A 32 2.36 -33.65 -2.30
C ILE A 32 1.71 -33.21 -3.60
N ILE A 33 1.21 -34.15 -4.40
CA ILE A 33 0.57 -33.83 -5.69
C ILE A 33 -0.64 -32.92 -5.47
N ALA A 34 -1.45 -33.21 -4.46
CA ALA A 34 -2.61 -32.39 -4.11
C ALA A 34 -2.21 -30.98 -3.64
N VAL A 35 -1.17 -30.86 -2.80
CA VAL A 35 -0.65 -29.57 -2.34
C VAL A 35 -0.05 -28.77 -3.49
N VAL A 36 0.73 -29.40 -4.37
CA VAL A 36 1.29 -28.76 -5.57
C VAL A 36 0.16 -28.27 -6.48
N ALA A 37 -0.84 -29.10 -6.77
CA ALA A 37 -1.98 -28.72 -7.60
C ALA A 37 -2.80 -27.57 -6.98
N ALA A 38 -3.06 -27.61 -5.67
CA ALA A 38 -3.79 -26.56 -4.96
C ALA A 38 -3.03 -25.23 -4.95
N LEU A 39 -1.71 -25.27 -4.78
CA LEU A 39 -0.86 -24.09 -4.79
C LEU A 39 -0.72 -23.49 -6.20
N THR A 40 -0.48 -24.31 -7.23
CA THR A 40 -0.49 -23.86 -8.62
C THR A 40 -1.83 -23.21 -8.99
N PHE A 41 -2.94 -23.76 -8.49
CA PHE A 41 -4.28 -23.19 -8.69
C PHE A 41 -4.45 -21.84 -7.96
N ALA A 42 -4.01 -21.75 -6.71
CA ALA A 42 -4.09 -20.52 -5.91
C ALA A 42 -3.27 -19.38 -6.55
N GLU A 43 -2.05 -19.66 -6.99
CA GLU A 43 -1.18 -18.68 -7.66
C GLU A 43 -1.77 -18.19 -8.99
N THR A 44 -2.28 -19.10 -9.82
CA THR A 44 -2.91 -18.73 -11.11
C THR A 44 -4.08 -17.76 -10.90
N LYS A 45 -4.87 -17.95 -9.83
CA LYS A 45 -6.01 -17.10 -9.51
C LYS A 45 -5.60 -15.74 -8.92
N VAL A 46 -4.52 -15.68 -8.14
CA VAL A 46 -4.02 -14.46 -7.51
C VAL A 46 -3.36 -13.53 -8.54
N ILE A 47 -2.63 -14.07 -9.52
CA ILE A 47 -1.88 -13.27 -10.51
C ILE A 47 -2.81 -12.61 -11.54
N HIS A 48 -3.95 -13.23 -11.88
CA HIS A 48 -4.91 -12.64 -12.81
C HIS A 48 -5.66 -11.41 -12.25
N PHE A 49 -5.53 -11.10 -10.95
CA PHE A 49 -6.33 -10.07 -10.30
C PHE A 49 -5.66 -8.68 -10.20
N GLY A 50 -4.40 -8.47 -10.63
CA GLY A 50 -3.76 -7.17 -10.38
C GLY A 50 -2.44 -6.85 -11.06
N ALA A 51 -2.17 -7.34 -12.27
CA ALA A 51 -0.81 -7.28 -12.82
C ALA A 51 -0.76 -7.10 -14.36
N ASP A 52 -0.96 -5.86 -14.85
CA ASP A 52 -0.58 -5.44 -16.21
C ASP A 52 0.95 -5.29 -16.35
N PHE A 53 1.70 -6.34 -15.99
CA PHE A 53 3.16 -6.33 -16.06
C PHE A 53 3.66 -6.91 -17.40
N PRO A 54 4.75 -6.38 -17.97
CA PRO A 54 5.35 -6.87 -19.20
C PRO A 54 5.65 -8.37 -19.08
N VAL A 55 5.06 -9.13 -20.00
CA VAL A 55 4.92 -10.60 -19.99
C VAL A 55 6.24 -11.34 -19.70
N SER A 56 7.39 -10.76 -20.07
CA SER A 56 8.71 -11.39 -19.85
C SER A 56 9.13 -11.47 -18.38
N ASN A 57 8.96 -10.40 -17.59
CA ASN A 57 9.34 -10.41 -16.17
C ASN A 57 8.35 -11.23 -15.32
N THR A 58 7.06 -11.18 -15.68
CA THR A 58 6.01 -11.93 -14.98
C THR A 58 6.17 -13.43 -15.17
N ILE A 59 6.51 -13.90 -16.38
CA ILE A 59 6.76 -15.33 -16.64
C ILE A 59 7.99 -15.82 -15.87
N LEU A 60 9.08 -15.04 -15.85
CA LEU A 60 10.28 -15.42 -15.09
C LEU A 60 10.01 -15.50 -13.59
N MET A 61 9.34 -14.51 -13.00
CA MET A 61 8.94 -14.53 -11.60
C MET A 61 8.00 -15.70 -11.29
N PHE A 62 7.03 -15.97 -12.17
CA PHE A 62 6.11 -17.11 -12.03
C PHE A 62 6.87 -18.44 -12.00
N ILE A 63 7.79 -18.65 -12.95
CA ILE A 63 8.63 -19.86 -12.99
C ILE A 63 9.52 -19.95 -11.75
N LEU A 64 10.15 -18.85 -11.33
CA LEU A 64 11.02 -18.81 -10.14
C LEU A 64 10.26 -19.13 -8.86
N ILE A 65 9.06 -18.57 -8.67
CA ILE A 65 8.20 -18.86 -7.51
C ILE A 65 7.77 -20.31 -7.54
N ASN A 66 7.25 -20.80 -8.68
CA ASN A 66 6.80 -22.19 -8.81
C ASN A 66 7.94 -23.19 -8.58
N ILE A 67 9.13 -22.94 -9.15
CA ILE A 67 10.30 -23.79 -8.94
C ILE A 67 10.73 -23.76 -7.47
N ASN A 68 10.88 -22.58 -6.85
CA ASN A 68 11.27 -22.49 -5.44
C ASN A 68 10.25 -23.18 -4.52
N LEU A 69 8.96 -23.00 -4.79
CA LEU A 69 7.89 -23.62 -4.03
C LEU A 69 7.90 -25.14 -4.18
N LEU A 70 8.05 -25.65 -5.41
CA LEU A 70 8.19 -27.09 -5.67
C LEU A 70 9.43 -27.66 -4.96
N LEU A 71 10.55 -26.95 -5.00
CA LEU A 71 11.79 -27.35 -4.34
C LEU A 71 11.62 -27.36 -2.82
N LEU A 72 10.89 -26.40 -2.25
CA LEU A 72 10.55 -26.33 -0.84
C LEU A 72 9.66 -27.50 -0.42
N ILE A 73 8.60 -27.79 -1.18
CA ILE A 73 7.71 -28.93 -0.91
C ILE A 73 8.47 -30.24 -1.01
N LEU A 74 9.33 -30.40 -2.02
CA LEU A 74 10.19 -31.57 -2.18
C LEU A 74 11.16 -31.73 -0.99
N LEU A 75 11.77 -30.64 -0.55
CA LEU A 75 12.67 -30.63 0.60
C LEU A 75 11.93 -31.03 1.88
N ILE A 76 10.79 -30.40 2.16
CA ILE A 76 9.94 -30.72 3.31
C ILE A 76 9.53 -32.19 3.26
N PHE A 77 9.12 -32.69 2.09
CA PHE A 77 8.80 -34.11 1.91
C PHE A 77 9.98 -35.02 2.23
N LEU A 78 11.17 -34.72 1.71
CA LEU A 78 12.37 -35.54 1.93
C LEU A 78 12.76 -35.55 3.41
N VAL A 79 12.67 -34.40 4.08
CA VAL A 79 12.87 -34.26 5.53
C VAL A 79 11.85 -35.08 6.30
N PHE A 80 10.54 -34.92 6.05
CA PHE A 80 9.49 -35.68 6.73
C PHE A 80 9.63 -37.18 6.50
N ARG A 81 9.94 -37.63 5.27
CA ARG A 81 10.19 -39.03 4.95
C ARG A 81 11.36 -39.59 5.77
N ASN A 82 12.47 -38.85 5.82
CA ASN A 82 13.65 -39.24 6.59
C ASN A 82 13.38 -39.25 8.09
N LEU A 83 12.63 -38.28 8.60
CA LEU A 83 12.23 -38.20 10.00
C LEU A 83 11.30 -39.37 10.38
N ALA A 84 10.29 -39.65 9.55
CA ALA A 84 9.39 -40.79 9.75
C ALA A 84 10.14 -42.14 9.74
N LYS A 85 11.11 -42.31 8.84
CA LYS A 85 11.99 -43.49 8.83
C LYS A 85 12.82 -43.60 10.11
N LEU A 86 13.42 -42.50 10.57
CA LEU A 86 14.20 -42.45 11.80
C LEU A 86 13.36 -42.81 13.04
N PHE A 87 12.16 -42.24 13.15
CA PHE A 87 11.23 -42.54 14.26
C PHE A 87 10.73 -43.99 14.21
N TYR A 88 10.51 -44.55 13.02
CA TYR A 88 10.06 -45.94 12.88
C TYR A 88 11.18 -46.95 13.20
N ASP A 89 12.41 -46.69 12.75
CA ASP A 89 13.57 -47.54 13.03
C ASP A 89 13.93 -47.54 14.52
N ARG A 90 13.65 -46.44 15.25
CA ARG A 90 13.77 -46.37 16.71
C ARG A 90 12.89 -47.40 17.44
N LYS A 91 11.73 -47.76 16.85
CA LYS A 91 10.80 -48.76 17.44
C LYS A 91 11.27 -50.21 17.26
N ARG A 92 12.18 -50.51 16.33
CA ARG A 92 12.61 -51.90 16.01
C ARG A 92 13.84 -52.41 16.77
N LYS A 93 14.34 -51.70 17.81
CA LYS A 93 15.48 -52.13 18.66
C LYS A 93 16.67 -52.70 17.85
N VAL A 94 17.01 -52.08 16.72
CA VAL A 94 18.21 -52.44 15.95
C VAL A 94 19.47 -52.03 16.74
N MET A 95 20.41 -52.97 16.88
CA MET A 95 21.71 -52.71 17.53
C MET A 95 22.41 -51.53 16.83
N GLY A 96 22.82 -50.52 17.61
CA GLY A 96 23.45 -49.28 17.10
C GLY A 96 22.55 -48.04 17.01
N ALA A 97 21.23 -48.16 17.20
CA ALA A 97 20.30 -47.02 17.13
C ALA A 97 20.58 -45.90 18.15
N LYS A 98 21.08 -46.24 19.35
CA LYS A 98 21.45 -45.26 20.39
C LYS A 98 22.64 -44.39 19.97
N LEU A 99 23.65 -44.98 19.33
CA LEU A 99 24.83 -44.26 18.83
C LEU A 99 24.45 -43.29 17.70
N ARG A 100 23.68 -43.79 16.71
CA ARG A 100 23.14 -42.97 15.61
C ARG A 100 22.33 -41.79 16.14
N THR A 101 21.45 -42.01 17.12
CA THR A 101 20.61 -40.94 17.68
C THR A 101 21.45 -39.87 18.38
N ARG A 102 22.47 -40.27 19.14
CA ARG A 102 23.36 -39.33 19.84
C ARG A 102 24.18 -38.48 18.87
N LEU A 103 24.67 -39.08 17.79
CA LEU A 103 25.35 -38.40 16.68
C LEU A 103 24.45 -37.39 15.97
N VAL A 104 23.22 -37.79 15.64
CA VAL A 104 22.24 -36.90 15.01
C VAL A 104 21.87 -35.73 15.93
N LEU A 105 21.67 -35.98 17.23
CA LEU A 105 21.38 -34.92 18.20
C LEU A 105 22.53 -33.91 18.31
N ALA A 106 23.78 -34.40 18.37
CA ALA A 106 24.96 -33.55 18.41
C ALA A 106 25.09 -32.71 17.13
N PHE A 107 24.87 -33.32 15.97
CA PHE A 107 24.89 -32.63 14.68
C PHE A 107 23.82 -31.54 14.62
N ILE A 108 22.57 -31.85 14.98
CA ILE A 108 21.48 -30.87 15.04
C ILE A 108 21.83 -29.73 16.00
N SER A 109 22.38 -30.02 17.18
CA SER A 109 22.71 -28.98 18.15
C SER A 109 23.79 -28.03 17.62
N ILE A 110 24.82 -28.58 16.96
CA ILE A 110 25.92 -27.80 16.37
C ILE A 110 25.45 -26.96 15.18
N THR A 111 24.55 -27.50 14.33
CA THR A 111 24.05 -26.74 13.17
C THR A 111 22.99 -25.72 13.56
N LEU A 112 22.17 -26.00 14.58
CA LEU A 112 21.14 -25.08 15.05
C LEU A 112 21.72 -23.84 15.71
N PHE A 113 22.85 -23.97 16.41
CA PHE A 113 23.51 -22.85 17.08
C PHE A 113 23.81 -21.65 16.15
N PRO A 114 24.58 -21.80 15.05
CA PRO A 114 24.84 -20.68 14.13
C PRO A 114 23.57 -20.23 13.39
N THR A 115 22.61 -21.14 13.11
CA THR A 115 21.34 -20.76 12.47
C THR A 115 20.51 -19.84 13.36
N ILE A 116 20.42 -20.12 14.67
CA ILE A 116 19.70 -19.25 15.61
C ILE A 116 20.36 -17.87 15.67
N VAL A 117 21.68 -17.82 15.80
CA VAL A 117 22.43 -16.55 15.83
C VAL A 117 22.16 -15.74 14.56
N LEU A 118 22.26 -16.39 13.39
CA LEU A 118 21.99 -15.75 12.10
C LEU A 118 20.53 -15.28 11.99
N PHE A 119 19.57 -16.06 12.47
CA PHE A 119 18.16 -15.70 12.46
C PHE A 119 17.88 -14.45 13.30
N PHE A 120 18.41 -14.38 14.52
CA PHE A 120 18.31 -13.18 15.34
C PHE A 120 18.96 -11.98 14.66
N PHE A 121 20.17 -12.14 14.13
CA PHE A 121 20.85 -11.06 13.40
C PHE A 121 20.03 -10.60 12.20
N SER A 122 19.48 -11.54 11.43
CA SER A 122 18.69 -11.26 10.23
C SER A 122 17.41 -10.50 10.56
N ILE A 123 16.66 -10.90 11.59
CA ILE A 123 15.45 -10.17 12.01
C ILE A 123 15.79 -8.75 12.46
N ASN A 124 16.82 -8.58 13.27
CA ASN A 124 17.24 -7.26 13.74
C ASN A 124 17.70 -6.39 12.55
N PHE A 125 18.49 -6.96 11.65
CA PHE A 125 18.98 -6.29 10.46
C PHE A 125 17.84 -5.89 9.51
N ILE A 126 16.92 -6.80 9.19
CA ILE A 126 15.77 -6.53 8.32
C ILE A 126 14.90 -5.43 8.94
N THR A 127 14.55 -5.56 10.22
CA THR A 127 13.69 -4.57 10.89
C THR A 127 14.35 -3.19 10.91
N GLY A 128 15.61 -3.11 11.32
CA GLY A 128 16.34 -1.83 11.35
C GLY A 128 16.58 -1.25 9.95
N SER A 129 16.81 -2.09 8.94
CA SER A 129 16.96 -1.63 7.55
C SER A 129 15.65 -1.08 6.99
N ILE A 130 14.53 -1.76 7.29
CA ILE A 130 13.17 -1.32 6.92
C ILE A 130 12.87 0.03 7.58
N GLU A 131 13.18 0.17 8.86
CA GLU A 131 12.98 1.41 9.60
C GLU A 131 13.80 2.56 9.01
N PHE A 132 15.08 2.31 8.73
CA PHE A 132 15.98 3.33 8.17
C PHE A 132 15.58 3.79 6.78
N TRP A 133 15.26 2.88 5.85
CA TRP A 133 14.93 3.27 4.48
C TRP A 133 13.52 3.84 4.33
N PHE A 134 12.58 3.56 5.25
CA PHE A 134 11.24 4.13 5.21
C PHE A 134 11.08 5.39 6.06
N ASN A 135 11.50 5.38 7.33
CA ASN A 135 11.17 6.51 8.21
C ASN A 135 11.91 7.78 7.80
N VAL A 136 13.21 7.68 7.53
CA VAL A 136 14.04 8.86 7.23
C VAL A 136 13.55 9.60 5.98
N PRO A 137 13.28 8.93 4.83
CA PRO A 137 12.83 9.65 3.65
C PRO A 137 11.38 10.12 3.75
N VAL A 138 10.50 9.38 4.44
CA VAL A 138 9.08 9.75 4.56
C VAL A 138 8.92 11.00 5.44
N GLU A 139 9.61 11.05 6.58
CA GLU A 139 9.61 12.21 7.46
C GLU A 139 10.16 13.45 6.74
N GLN A 140 11.30 13.30 6.06
CA GLN A 140 11.88 14.40 5.27
C GLN A 140 10.97 14.83 4.12
N ALA A 141 10.34 13.91 3.40
CA ALA A 141 9.43 14.25 2.31
C ALA A 141 8.21 15.02 2.82
N LEU A 142 7.66 14.62 3.98
CA LEU A 142 6.54 15.28 4.62
C LEU A 142 6.92 16.71 5.04
N ASP A 143 8.03 16.88 5.75
CA ASP A 143 8.51 18.19 6.19
C ASP A 143 8.78 19.13 5.01
N ASN A 144 9.44 18.63 3.96
CA ASN A 144 9.67 19.41 2.74
C ASN A 144 8.37 19.81 2.06
N SER A 145 7.36 18.92 2.01
CA SER A 145 6.05 19.25 1.42
C SER A 145 5.31 20.33 2.21
N LEU A 146 5.40 20.30 3.55
CA LEU A 146 4.83 21.32 4.43
C LEU A 146 5.56 22.65 4.29
N GLU A 147 6.89 22.63 4.18
CA GLU A 147 7.67 23.84 3.93
C GLU A 147 7.30 24.47 2.59
N VAL A 148 7.24 23.68 1.50
CA VAL A 148 6.82 24.16 0.18
C VAL A 148 5.41 24.74 0.22
N GLY A 149 4.47 24.08 0.91
CA GLY A 149 3.11 24.59 1.10
C GLY A 149 3.09 25.96 1.80
N ARG A 150 3.80 26.09 2.93
CA ARG A 150 3.91 27.36 3.68
C ARG A 150 4.57 28.46 2.86
N ARG A 151 5.65 28.14 2.13
CA ARG A 151 6.34 29.07 1.22
C ARG A 151 5.42 29.54 0.10
N LEU A 152 4.61 28.65 -0.47
CA LEU A 152 3.62 29.00 -1.49
C LEU A 152 2.56 29.94 -0.93
N TYR A 153 2.01 29.66 0.26
CA TYR A 153 1.04 30.55 0.90
C TYR A 153 1.62 31.94 1.17
N GLN A 154 2.84 32.02 1.72
CA GLN A 154 3.54 33.29 1.94
C GLN A 154 3.77 34.04 0.62
N TYR A 155 4.23 33.33 -0.41
CA TYR A 155 4.44 33.90 -1.73
C TYR A 155 3.14 34.48 -2.33
N VAL A 156 2.04 33.75 -2.24
CA VAL A 156 0.73 34.22 -2.73
C VAL A 156 0.26 35.45 -1.96
N GLU A 157 0.41 35.49 -0.63
CA GLU A 157 0.05 36.65 0.19
C GLU A 157 0.89 37.89 -0.18
N ASP A 158 2.22 37.75 -0.24
CA ASP A 158 3.12 38.85 -0.58
C ASP A 158 2.85 39.41 -1.99
N GLN A 159 2.61 38.53 -2.96
CA GLN A 159 2.22 38.92 -4.33
C GLN A 159 0.88 39.66 -4.35
N ASN A 160 -0.14 39.14 -3.66
CA ASN A 160 -1.45 39.78 -3.60
C ASN A 160 -1.37 41.17 -2.95
N GLN A 161 -0.63 41.32 -1.85
CA GLN A 161 -0.40 42.61 -1.20
C GLN A 161 0.30 43.59 -2.14
N PHE A 162 1.31 43.14 -2.89
CA PHE A 162 2.00 43.96 -3.88
C PHE A 162 1.04 44.44 -4.98
N PHE A 163 0.22 43.56 -5.54
CA PHE A 163 -0.75 43.92 -6.59
C PHE A 163 -1.84 44.86 -6.07
N ILE A 164 -2.40 44.60 -4.89
CA ILE A 164 -3.42 45.46 -4.28
C ILE A 164 -2.86 46.87 -4.06
N ARG A 165 -1.64 47.01 -3.54
CA ARG A 165 -0.98 48.31 -3.36
C ARG A 165 -0.78 49.04 -4.69
N ARG A 166 -0.36 48.32 -5.74
CA ARG A 166 -0.17 48.89 -7.08
C ARG A 166 -1.49 49.37 -7.70
N ILE A 167 -2.55 48.57 -7.57
CA ILE A 167 -3.91 48.90 -8.02
C ILE A 167 -4.42 50.13 -7.25
N ALA A 168 -4.31 50.14 -5.91
CA ALA A 168 -4.75 51.25 -5.08
C ALA A 168 -4.01 52.57 -5.41
N TYR A 169 -2.70 52.50 -5.66
CA TYR A 169 -1.90 53.66 -6.07
C TYR A 169 -2.39 54.24 -7.39
N GLN A 170 -2.61 53.41 -8.41
CA GLN A 170 -3.07 53.85 -9.73
C GLN A 170 -4.50 54.42 -9.69
N ILE A 171 -5.40 53.80 -8.92
CA ILE A 171 -6.77 54.31 -8.70
C ILE A 171 -6.72 55.73 -8.12
N ARG A 172 -5.85 55.97 -7.14
CA ARG A 172 -5.68 57.28 -6.52
C ARG A 172 -5.04 58.28 -7.47
N ALA A 173 -3.94 57.90 -8.14
CA ALA A 173 -3.17 58.79 -9.02
C ALA A 173 -3.99 59.27 -10.23
N LYS A 174 -4.82 58.40 -10.81
CA LYS A 174 -5.66 58.72 -11.98
C LYS A 174 -7.05 59.25 -11.63
N LYS A 175 -7.35 59.37 -10.32
CA LYS A 175 -8.67 59.77 -9.79
C LYS A 175 -9.81 58.91 -10.33
N TYR A 176 -9.60 57.59 -10.42
CA TYR A 176 -10.64 56.66 -10.90
C TYR A 176 -11.85 56.55 -9.96
N LEU A 177 -11.81 57.19 -8.79
CA LEU A 177 -12.92 57.24 -7.82
C LEU A 177 -13.96 58.33 -8.13
N ASP A 178 -13.70 59.19 -9.14
CA ASP A 178 -14.65 60.21 -9.60
C ASP A 178 -15.88 59.54 -10.25
N ALA A 179 -17.07 60.06 -9.99
CA ALA A 179 -18.33 59.42 -10.41
C ALA A 179 -18.47 59.30 -11.94
N GLU A 180 -17.82 60.18 -12.68
CA GLU A 180 -17.81 60.22 -14.15
C GLU A 180 -16.90 59.14 -14.78
N LYS A 181 -15.99 58.54 -14.00
CA LYS A 181 -14.97 57.60 -14.51
C LYS A 181 -15.23 56.14 -14.17
N ARG A 182 -16.48 55.79 -13.83
CA ARG A 182 -16.86 54.42 -13.44
C ARG A 182 -16.54 53.37 -14.51
N ASP A 183 -16.75 53.70 -15.78
CA ASP A 183 -16.48 52.79 -16.90
C ASP A 183 -14.97 52.61 -17.16
N GLU A 184 -14.17 53.65 -16.92
CA GLU A 184 -12.71 53.57 -16.98
C GLU A 184 -12.14 52.74 -15.82
N LEU A 185 -12.67 52.92 -14.60
CA LEU A 185 -12.31 52.13 -13.44
C LEU A 185 -12.61 50.64 -13.68
N SER A 186 -13.80 50.33 -14.19
CA SER A 186 -14.23 48.94 -14.39
C SER A 186 -13.36 48.22 -15.44
N ARG A 187 -13.05 48.89 -16.57
CA ARG A 187 -12.11 48.37 -17.57
C ARG A 187 -10.70 48.20 -17.01
N TYR A 188 -10.22 49.16 -16.23
CA TYR A 188 -8.92 49.06 -15.56
C TYR A 188 -8.86 47.87 -14.61
N LEU A 189 -9.88 47.67 -13.77
CA LEU A 189 -9.96 46.53 -12.86
C LEU A 189 -9.99 45.20 -13.60
N GLN A 190 -10.71 45.10 -14.73
CA GLN A 190 -10.74 43.91 -15.57
C GLN A 190 -9.34 43.59 -16.13
N THR A 191 -8.67 44.58 -16.71
CA THR A 191 -7.29 44.40 -17.21
C THR A 191 -6.32 43.99 -16.11
N MET A 192 -6.43 44.59 -14.92
CA MET A 192 -5.55 44.25 -13.79
C MET A 192 -5.84 42.84 -13.27
N GLN A 193 -7.12 42.46 -13.12
CA GLN A 193 -7.54 41.11 -12.70
C GLN A 193 -6.98 40.05 -13.64
N GLU A 194 -7.10 40.23 -14.96
CA GLU A 194 -6.55 39.32 -15.97
C GLU A 194 -5.01 39.30 -15.94
N SER A 195 -4.37 40.47 -15.88
CA SER A 195 -2.91 40.58 -15.90
C SER A 195 -2.22 39.97 -14.67
N PHE A 196 -2.90 39.95 -13.53
CA PHE A 196 -2.38 39.41 -12.28
C PHE A 196 -3.01 38.07 -11.89
N ASN A 197 -3.86 37.50 -12.77
CA ASN A 197 -4.60 36.26 -12.54
C ASN A 197 -5.32 36.21 -11.18
N LEU A 198 -5.84 37.35 -10.73
CA LEU A 198 -6.57 37.45 -9.47
C LEU A 198 -7.96 36.85 -9.66
N HIS A 199 -8.52 36.25 -8.62
CA HIS A 199 -9.85 35.66 -8.74
C HIS A 199 -10.95 36.71 -8.88
N ALA A 200 -10.86 37.78 -8.07
CA ALA A 200 -11.72 38.95 -8.16
C ALA A 200 -11.01 40.19 -7.61
N VAL A 201 -11.39 41.36 -8.12
CA VAL A 201 -10.98 42.66 -7.57
C VAL A 201 -12.22 43.52 -7.40
N GLU A 202 -12.48 43.99 -6.18
CA GLU A 202 -13.63 44.82 -5.87
C GLU A 202 -13.19 46.12 -5.19
N VAL A 203 -13.83 47.23 -5.57
CA VAL A 203 -13.56 48.56 -5.00
C VAL A 203 -14.82 49.06 -4.31
N TYR A 204 -14.68 49.40 -3.03
CA TYR A 204 -15.76 49.91 -2.18
C TYR A 204 -15.50 51.38 -1.81
N ARG A 205 -16.56 52.17 -1.80
CA ARG A 205 -16.56 53.56 -1.32
C ARG A 205 -17.74 53.74 -0.38
N GLN A 206 -17.47 54.17 0.87
CA GLN A 206 -18.50 54.38 1.90
C GLN A 206 -19.43 53.15 2.09
N GLY A 207 -18.87 51.94 2.01
CA GLY A 207 -19.63 50.69 2.15
C GLY A 207 -20.41 50.25 0.90
N GLN A 208 -20.44 51.05 -0.17
CA GLN A 208 -21.06 50.66 -1.45
C GLN A 208 -20.01 50.22 -2.47
N ARG A 209 -20.26 49.09 -3.15
CA ARG A 209 -19.40 48.58 -4.22
C ARG A 209 -19.49 49.52 -5.42
N THR A 210 -18.37 50.14 -5.78
CA THR A 210 -18.29 51.12 -6.87
C THR A 210 -17.93 50.47 -8.20
N ALA A 211 -17.04 49.47 -8.18
CA ALA A 211 -16.65 48.70 -9.36
C ALA A 211 -16.12 47.32 -8.96
N TYR A 212 -16.16 46.36 -9.89
CA TYR A 212 -15.68 45.00 -9.68
C TYR A 212 -15.15 44.40 -10.99
N ALA A 213 -14.24 43.43 -10.86
CA ALA A 213 -13.75 42.58 -11.95
C ALA A 213 -13.65 41.14 -11.45
N LEU A 214 -14.06 40.17 -12.28
CA LEU A 214 -14.16 38.75 -11.93
C LEU A 214 -13.40 37.91 -12.95
N GLY A 215 -12.65 36.94 -12.46
CA GLY A 215 -11.97 35.97 -13.30
C GLY A 215 -12.91 34.93 -13.92
N PRO A 216 -12.46 34.22 -14.97
CA PRO A 216 -13.20 33.15 -15.63
C PRO A 216 -13.45 31.99 -14.65
N GLY A 217 -14.60 32.01 -13.99
CA GLY A 217 -14.98 31.06 -12.95
C GLY A 217 -15.74 31.68 -11.76
N MET A 218 -15.58 32.98 -11.52
CA MET A 218 -16.33 33.70 -10.47
C MET A 218 -17.59 34.43 -10.99
N SER A 219 -17.77 34.49 -12.31
CA SER A 219 -18.93 35.13 -12.95
C SER A 219 -20.27 34.53 -12.47
N SER A 220 -20.30 33.23 -12.19
CA SER A 220 -21.48 32.51 -11.67
C SER A 220 -21.82 32.85 -10.20
N LEU A 221 -20.81 33.17 -9.37
CA LEU A 221 -20.99 33.48 -7.95
C LEU A 221 -21.56 34.90 -7.74
N SER A 222 -21.21 35.85 -8.61
CA SER A 222 -21.75 37.22 -8.56
C SER A 222 -23.26 37.29 -8.87
N ALA A 223 -23.75 36.42 -9.76
CA ALA A 223 -25.17 36.28 -10.06
C ALA A 223 -25.97 35.77 -8.85
N LEU A 224 -25.36 34.90 -8.02
CA LEU A 224 -25.95 34.38 -6.79
C LEU A 224 -25.94 35.41 -5.65
N GLN A 225 -24.95 36.29 -5.58
CA GLN A 225 -24.87 37.29 -4.52
C GLN A 225 -25.78 38.50 -4.78
N SER A 226 -25.97 38.88 -6.05
CA SER A 226 -26.92 39.94 -6.44
C SER A 226 -28.39 39.56 -6.20
N SER A 227 -28.76 38.28 -6.34
CA SER A 227 -30.11 37.80 -6.02
C SER A 227 -30.38 37.74 -4.51
N VAL A 228 -29.37 37.37 -3.71
CA VAL A 228 -29.48 37.33 -2.24
C VAL A 228 -29.48 38.74 -1.62
N PHE A 229 -28.72 39.70 -2.16
CA PHE A 229 -28.74 41.08 -1.67
C PHE A 229 -29.99 41.88 -2.11
N ASN A 230 -30.59 41.56 -3.27
CA ASN A 230 -31.80 42.25 -3.74
C ASN A 230 -33.10 41.72 -3.08
N SER A 231 -33.06 40.56 -2.40
CA SER A 231 -34.22 40.00 -1.68
C SER A 231 -34.38 40.51 -0.25
N GLN A 232 -33.49 41.38 0.23
CA GLN A 232 -33.58 42.03 1.55
C GLN A 232 -33.42 43.54 1.43
N SER A 233 -34.30 44.20 0.68
CA SER A 233 -34.67 45.57 1.02
C SER A 233 -35.69 45.51 2.17
N PRO A 234 -35.39 45.96 3.40
CA PRO A 234 -36.40 46.05 4.44
C PRO A 234 -37.41 47.11 4.01
N LYS A 235 -38.68 46.74 3.84
CA LYS A 235 -39.78 47.72 3.83
C LYS A 235 -39.76 48.41 5.19
N ILE A 236 -39.38 49.68 5.22
CA ILE A 236 -39.55 50.54 6.38
C ILE A 236 -41.07 50.70 6.58
N PRO A 237 -41.66 50.29 7.73
CA PRO A 237 -43.07 50.54 7.99
C PRO A 237 -43.26 52.04 8.22
N SER A 238 -44.25 52.63 7.55
CA SER A 238 -44.74 53.97 7.82
C SER A 238 -45.18 54.07 9.29
N VAL A 239 -44.47 54.88 10.08
CA VAL A 239 -44.89 55.24 11.43
C VAL A 239 -46.06 56.21 11.29
N SER A 240 -47.24 55.77 11.73
CA SER A 240 -48.39 56.63 11.97
C SER A 240 -48.02 57.59 13.10
N GLU A 241 -47.90 58.88 12.78
CA GLU A 241 -48.08 59.93 13.78
C GLU A 241 -49.55 59.96 14.23
N ARG A 242 -49.76 60.51 15.42
CA ARG A 242 -51.04 60.59 16.14
C ARG A 242 -52.12 61.34 15.37
#